data_AF-A0A6A7AQH2-F1
#
_entry.id   AF-A0A6A7AQH2-F1
#
_cell.length_a   1.000
_cell.length_b   1.000
_cell.length_c   1.000
_cell.angle_alpha   90.00
_cell.angle_beta   90.00
_cell.angle_gamma   90.00
#
_symmetry.space_group_name_H-M   'P 1'
#
loop_
_entity.id
_entity.type
_entity.pdbx_description
1 polymer ?
#
loop_
_entity_poly.entity_id
_entity_poly.type
_entity_poly.pdbx_seq_one_letter_code
_entity_poly.pdbx_strand_id
1 'polypeptide(L)'
;MRSSERPATRPRKTATAGSKPVIRKEGQVVPLHLTLEVKTRVAHRPLAFEHVVAQLWISQTPNFVRAYHTKGAFAVQKVEDVADQVKAWEDQNQPDLRLLAGLIGKIRDIVKKGGGRAILKYDANGGNLVFHKLQGKQMLPKSLYAKWEGSNQ
;
A
#
# COMPACT_ATOMS: atom_id res chain seq x y z
N MET A 1 -66.14 9.31 -0.42
CA MET A 1 -65.21 9.05 -1.54
C MET A 1 -63.81 8.90 -0.97
N ARG A 2 -63.18 7.75 -1.24
CA ARG A 2 -61.94 7.28 -0.59
C ARG A 2 -60.72 8.07 -1.04
N SER A 3 -59.95 8.60 -0.09
CA SER A 3 -58.58 9.06 -0.31
C SER A 3 -57.69 7.87 -0.70
N SER A 4 -57.02 7.98 -1.84
CA SER A 4 -56.02 7.01 -2.32
C SER A 4 -54.63 7.46 -1.86
N GLU A 5 -54.09 6.78 -0.86
CA GLU A 5 -52.66 6.85 -0.54
C GLU A 5 -51.86 6.03 -1.55
N ARG A 6 -50.81 6.63 -2.12
CA ARG A 6 -49.82 5.92 -2.94
C ARG A 6 -48.87 5.18 -2.00
N PRO A 7 -48.57 3.89 -2.22
CA PRO A 7 -47.54 3.23 -1.44
C PRO A 7 -46.17 3.77 -1.84
N ALA A 8 -45.43 4.30 -0.88
CA ALA A 8 -44.03 4.66 -1.05
C ALA A 8 -43.21 3.38 -1.28
N THR A 9 -42.78 3.14 -2.51
CA THR A 9 -41.80 2.09 -2.83
C THR A 9 -40.49 2.40 -2.11
N ARG A 10 -40.20 1.66 -1.05
CA ARG A 10 -38.85 1.58 -0.47
C ARG A 10 -37.86 1.21 -1.59
N PRO A 11 -36.70 1.88 -1.71
CA PRO A 11 -35.68 1.44 -2.65
C PRO A 11 -35.24 0.04 -2.22
N ARG A 12 -35.51 -0.94 -3.08
CA ARG A 12 -35.04 -2.31 -2.94
C ARG A 12 -33.52 -2.23 -2.86
N LYS A 13 -32.93 -2.54 -1.69
CA LYS A 13 -31.50 -2.82 -1.59
C LYS A 13 -31.24 -4.07 -2.43
N THR A 14 -30.99 -3.89 -3.72
CA THR A 14 -30.37 -4.91 -4.56
C THR A 14 -28.92 -5.00 -4.10
N ALA A 15 -28.70 -5.74 -3.01
CA ALA A 15 -27.42 -6.37 -2.80
C ALA A 15 -27.24 -7.33 -3.97
N THR A 16 -26.60 -6.87 -5.04
CA THR A 16 -26.25 -7.71 -6.18
C THR A 16 -25.36 -8.82 -5.64
N ALA A 17 -25.93 -10.02 -5.58
CA ALA A 17 -25.24 -11.23 -5.24
C ALA A 17 -24.07 -11.42 -6.24
N GLY A 18 -22.84 -11.34 -5.73
CA GLY A 18 -21.69 -12.05 -6.26
C GLY A 18 -21.35 -11.82 -7.73
N SER A 19 -21.14 -10.57 -8.17
CA SER A 19 -20.36 -10.35 -9.40
C SER A 19 -18.95 -10.88 -9.17
N LYS A 20 -18.64 -12.06 -9.73
CA LYS A 20 -17.29 -12.63 -9.70
C LYS A 20 -16.33 -11.61 -10.33
N PRO A 21 -15.26 -11.17 -9.65
CA PRO A 21 -14.28 -10.30 -10.28
C PRO A 21 -13.66 -11.05 -11.47
N VAL A 22 -13.85 -10.50 -12.67
CA VAL A 22 -13.21 -11.00 -13.88
C VAL A 22 -11.81 -10.41 -13.93
N ILE A 23 -10.79 -11.24 -13.72
CA ILE A 23 -9.40 -10.82 -13.89
C ILE A 23 -9.13 -10.77 -15.39
N ARG A 24 -8.93 -9.57 -15.92
CA ARG A 24 -8.39 -9.38 -17.27
C ARG A 24 -6.89 -9.14 -17.14
N LYS A 25 -6.10 -9.99 -17.80
CA LYS A 25 -4.66 -9.76 -17.95
C LYS A 25 -4.47 -8.86 -19.16
N GLU A 26 -4.34 -7.57 -18.91
CA GLU A 26 -4.12 -6.55 -19.93
C GLU A 26 -2.80 -5.81 -19.64
N GLY A 27 -2.22 -5.20 -20.67
CA GLY A 27 -0.92 -4.53 -20.59
C GLY A 27 0.28 -5.47 -20.76
N GLN A 28 1.48 -4.93 -20.52
CA GLN A 28 2.75 -5.64 -20.62
C GLN A 28 3.58 -5.43 -19.34
N VAL A 29 4.46 -6.39 -19.05
CA VAL A 29 5.41 -6.26 -17.93
C VAL A 29 6.45 -5.19 -18.28
N VAL A 30 6.61 -4.19 -17.41
CA VAL A 30 7.62 -3.14 -17.54
C VAL A 30 8.77 -3.45 -16.57
N PRO A 31 10.02 -3.56 -17.05
CA PRO A 31 11.19 -3.67 -16.18
C PRO A 31 11.29 -2.51 -15.19
N LEU A 32 11.66 -2.80 -13.94
CA LEU A 32 11.77 -1.78 -12.87
C LEU A 32 12.79 -0.67 -13.20
N HIS A 33 13.85 -0.97 -13.95
CA HIS A 33 14.80 0.06 -14.37
C HIS A 33 14.21 1.07 -15.38
N LEU A 34 12.99 0.83 -15.89
CA LEU A 34 12.25 1.77 -16.74
C LEU A 34 11.12 2.49 -15.98
N THR A 35 10.93 2.22 -14.68
CA THR A 35 9.96 2.94 -13.87
C THR A 35 10.56 4.25 -13.34
N LEU A 36 9.69 5.21 -13.05
CA LEU A 36 10.04 6.56 -12.64
C LEU A 36 9.25 6.96 -11.40
N GLU A 37 9.92 7.45 -10.36
CA GLU A 37 9.28 8.10 -9.22
C GLU A 37 9.32 9.62 -9.40
N VAL A 38 8.16 10.29 -9.35
CA VAL A 38 8.06 11.76 -9.50
C VAL A 38 7.59 12.37 -8.19
N LYS A 39 8.36 13.34 -7.66
CA LYS A 39 8.00 14.11 -6.47
C LYS A 39 8.02 15.59 -6.77
N THR A 40 7.00 16.31 -6.30
CA THR A 40 6.92 17.78 -6.42
C THR A 40 7.21 18.46 -5.08
N ARG A 41 7.94 19.58 -5.10
CA ARG A 41 8.13 20.47 -3.94
C ARG A 41 8.19 21.93 -4.34
N VAL A 42 7.92 22.81 -3.38
CA VAL A 42 8.14 24.24 -3.57
C VAL A 42 9.65 24.52 -3.61
N ALA A 43 10.11 25.37 -4.53
CA ALA A 43 11.53 25.56 -4.82
C ALA A 43 12.38 26.00 -3.62
N HIS A 44 11.81 26.80 -2.71
CA HIS A 44 12.52 27.27 -1.50
C HIS A 44 12.57 26.21 -0.37
N ARG A 45 12.03 25.00 -0.58
CA ARG A 45 12.10 23.87 0.36
C ARG A 45 12.51 22.59 -0.38
N PRO A 46 13.82 22.41 -0.65
CA PRO A 46 14.31 21.28 -1.43
C PRO A 46 13.96 19.93 -0.78
N LEU A 47 13.75 18.91 -1.61
CA LEU A 47 13.48 17.55 -1.17
C LEU A 47 14.78 16.80 -0.98
N ALA A 48 15.17 16.64 0.27
CA ALA A 48 16.35 15.88 0.64
C ALA A 48 16.16 14.38 0.34
N PHE A 49 17.24 13.69 -0.01
CA PHE A 49 17.17 12.30 -0.51
C PHE A 49 16.76 11.31 0.59
N GLU A 50 17.19 11.56 1.82
CA GLU A 50 16.84 10.83 3.03
C GLU A 50 15.32 10.76 3.28
N HIS A 51 14.55 11.73 2.78
CA HIS A 51 13.10 11.75 2.90
C HIS A 51 12.38 10.81 1.92
N VAL A 52 13.09 10.30 0.90
CA VAL A 52 12.49 9.48 -0.16
C VAL A 52 13.17 8.13 -0.34
N VAL A 53 14.42 7.97 0.12
CA VAL A 53 15.25 6.80 -0.14
C VAL A 53 14.61 5.49 0.33
N ALA A 54 13.95 5.48 1.49
CA ALA A 54 13.25 4.29 1.97
C ALA A 54 12.12 3.84 1.02
N GLN A 55 11.42 4.79 0.39
CA GLN A 55 10.40 4.51 -0.62
C GLN A 55 11.03 4.03 -1.93
N LEU A 56 12.11 4.66 -2.38
CA LEU A 56 12.83 4.26 -3.60
C LEU A 56 13.42 2.85 -3.46
N TRP A 57 13.97 2.55 -2.28
CA TRP A 57 14.48 1.23 -1.92
C TRP A 57 13.37 0.17 -1.93
N ILE A 58 12.25 0.37 -1.23
CA ILE A 58 11.19 -0.66 -1.19
C ILE A 58 10.52 -0.87 -2.55
N SER A 59 10.42 0.18 -3.37
CA SER A 59 9.85 0.11 -4.72
C SER A 59 10.85 -0.34 -5.79
N GLN A 60 12.14 -0.44 -5.44
CA GLN A 60 13.23 -0.78 -6.37
C GLN A 60 13.21 0.08 -7.64
N THR A 61 12.95 1.38 -7.48
CA THR A 61 12.83 2.35 -8.59
C THR A 61 14.08 3.23 -8.66
N PRO A 62 14.95 3.06 -9.69
CA PRO A 62 16.23 3.77 -9.77
C PRO A 62 16.11 5.15 -10.43
N ASN A 63 15.07 5.41 -11.21
CA ASN A 63 14.88 6.72 -11.85
C ASN A 63 14.02 7.62 -10.97
N PHE A 64 14.56 8.77 -10.59
CA PHE A 64 13.91 9.73 -9.71
C PHE A 64 13.83 11.12 -10.34
N VAL A 65 12.69 11.79 -10.21
CA VAL A 65 12.51 13.18 -10.65
C VAL A 65 12.00 14.02 -9.48
N ARG A 66 12.78 15.05 -9.15
CA ARG A 66 12.38 16.11 -8.22
C ARG A 66 11.94 17.34 -8.99
N ALA A 67 10.64 17.58 -9.04
CA ALA A 67 10.05 18.73 -9.70
C ALA A 67 9.83 19.89 -8.74
N TYR A 68 10.63 20.95 -8.87
CA TYR A 68 10.50 22.15 -8.06
C TYR A 68 9.62 23.21 -8.72
N HIS A 69 8.68 23.76 -7.96
CA HIS A 69 7.81 24.84 -8.43
C HIS A 69 8.01 26.16 -7.70
N THR A 70 7.83 27.26 -8.44
CA THR A 70 7.71 28.62 -7.90
C THR A 70 6.32 29.14 -8.28
N LYS A 71 5.46 29.39 -7.29
CA LYS A 71 4.08 29.86 -7.51
C LYS A 71 3.28 28.99 -8.50
N GLY A 72 3.50 27.66 -8.49
CA GLY A 72 2.82 26.70 -9.37
C GLY A 72 3.49 26.48 -10.74
N ALA A 73 4.49 27.28 -11.11
CA ALA A 73 5.27 27.07 -12.33
C ALA A 73 6.49 26.17 -12.06
N PHE A 74 6.64 25.11 -12.85
CA PHE A 74 7.75 24.16 -12.78
C PHE A 74 8.81 24.50 -13.83
N ALA A 75 10.09 24.40 -13.45
CA ALA A 75 11.19 24.42 -14.42
C ALA A 75 11.32 23.08 -15.14
N VAL A 76 12.15 23.00 -16.18
CA VAL A 76 12.54 21.73 -16.81
C VAL A 76 13.30 20.89 -15.78
N GLN A 77 12.89 19.64 -15.61
CA GLN A 77 13.47 18.73 -14.63
C GLN A 77 14.31 17.66 -15.31
N LYS A 78 15.27 17.12 -14.56
CA LYS A 78 16.12 16.02 -15.01
C LYS A 78 15.69 14.73 -14.33
N VAL A 79 15.85 13.63 -15.04
CA VAL A 79 15.81 12.30 -14.45
C VAL A 79 17.15 12.07 -13.78
N GLU A 80 17.11 11.75 -12.49
CA GLU A 80 18.25 11.35 -11.67
C GLU A 80 18.29 9.81 -11.65
N ASP A 81 19.39 9.21 -12.08
CA ASP A 81 19.68 7.81 -11.76
C ASP A 81 20.26 7.76 -10.34
N VAL A 82 19.49 7.20 -9.42
CA VAL A 82 19.83 7.15 -7.98
C VAL A 82 20.16 5.73 -7.52
N ALA A 83 20.40 4.78 -8.43
CA ALA A 83 20.65 3.37 -8.08
C ALA A 83 21.81 3.21 -7.08
N ASP A 84 22.95 3.86 -7.34
CA ASP A 84 24.12 3.80 -6.45
C ASP A 84 23.86 4.46 -5.10
N GLN A 85 23.06 5.53 -5.05
CA GLN A 85 22.70 6.22 -3.81
C GLN A 85 21.76 5.37 -2.95
N VAL A 86 20.79 4.70 -3.58
CA VAL A 86 19.89 3.75 -2.90
C VAL A 86 20.70 2.57 -2.34
N LYS A 87 21.65 2.04 -3.13
CA LYS A 87 22.53 0.95 -2.69
C LYS A 87 23.42 1.38 -1.51
N ALA A 88 24.06 2.53 -1.60
CA ALA A 88 24.87 3.06 -0.51
C ALA A 88 24.05 3.27 0.77
N TRP A 89 22.81 3.75 0.65
CA TRP A 89 21.88 3.85 1.78
C TRP A 89 21.54 2.47 2.36
N GLU A 90 21.24 1.47 1.52
CA GLU A 90 20.97 0.11 1.99
C GLU A 90 22.17 -0.48 2.77
N ASP A 91 23.38 -0.31 2.26
CA ASP A 91 24.61 -0.80 2.91
C ASP A 91 24.82 -0.15 4.29
N GLN A 92 24.47 1.14 4.42
CA GLN A 92 24.56 1.90 5.68
C GLN A 92 23.44 1.56 6.67
N ASN A 93 22.27 1.12 6.19
CA ASN A 93 21.06 0.89 7.00
C ASN A 93 20.81 -0.60 7.31
N GLN A 94 21.79 -1.46 7.05
CA GLN A 94 21.69 -2.91 7.28
C GLN A 94 21.18 -3.33 8.67
N PRO A 95 21.56 -2.68 9.81
CA PRO A 95 21.00 -3.02 11.11
C PRO A 95 19.47 -2.86 11.17
N ASP A 96 18.93 -1.76 10.66
CA ASP A 96 17.50 -1.45 10.66
C ASP A 96 16.74 -2.34 9.68
N LEU A 97 17.32 -2.65 8.53
CA LEU A 97 16.73 -3.57 7.55
C LEU A 97 16.63 -5.01 8.09
N ARG A 98 17.63 -5.47 8.83
CA ARG A 98 17.57 -6.76 9.54
C ARG A 98 16.50 -6.77 10.61
N LEU A 99 16.37 -5.67 11.37
CA LEU A 99 15.30 -5.53 12.36
C LEU A 99 13.92 -5.58 11.69
N LEU A 100 13.74 -4.86 10.58
CA LEU A 100 12.51 -4.86 9.79
C LEU A 100 12.15 -6.29 9.32
N ALA A 101 13.11 -7.02 8.74
CA ALA A 101 12.90 -8.41 8.32
C ALA A 101 12.48 -9.31 9.50
N GLY A 102 13.15 -9.17 10.65
CA GLY A 102 12.81 -9.88 11.88
C GLY A 102 11.41 -9.54 12.40
N LEU A 103 11.03 -8.25 12.36
CA LEU A 103 9.70 -7.80 12.77
C LEU A 103 8.60 -8.34 11.86
N ILE A 104 8.79 -8.31 10.53
CA ILE A 104 7.84 -8.89 9.57
C ILE A 104 7.66 -10.39 9.84
N GLY A 105 8.76 -11.11 10.10
CA GLY A 105 8.71 -12.53 10.49
C GLY A 105 7.90 -12.76 11.77
N LYS A 106 8.17 -11.98 12.83
CA LYS A 106 7.43 -12.06 14.09
C LYS A 106 5.94 -11.74 13.91
N ILE A 107 5.61 -10.69 13.14
CA ILE A 107 4.23 -10.30 12.84
C ILE A 107 3.50 -11.46 12.16
N ARG A 108 4.10 -12.05 11.13
CA ARG A 108 3.54 -13.20 10.42
C ARG A 108 3.26 -14.37 11.38
N ASP A 109 4.21 -14.69 12.24
CA ASP A 109 4.10 -15.87 13.11
C ASP A 109 3.04 -15.67 14.22
N ILE A 110 2.95 -14.47 14.79
CA ILE A 110 1.90 -14.10 15.75
C ILE A 110 0.53 -14.17 15.08
N VAL A 111 0.39 -13.56 13.88
CA VAL A 111 -0.89 -13.53 13.15
C VAL A 111 -1.34 -14.93 12.76
N LYS A 112 -0.43 -15.81 12.32
CA LYS A 112 -0.73 -17.21 12.01
C LYS A 112 -1.28 -17.96 13.23
N LYS A 113 -0.61 -17.85 14.39
CA LYS A 113 -1.07 -18.47 15.65
C LYS A 113 -2.40 -17.89 16.13
N GLY A 114 -2.67 -16.62 15.83
CA GLY A 114 -3.88 -15.89 16.23
C GLY A 114 -5.14 -16.11 15.38
N GLY A 115 -5.13 -17.04 14.42
CA GLY A 115 -6.27 -17.29 13.52
C GLY A 115 -6.19 -16.52 12.19
N GLY A 116 -4.98 -16.12 11.78
CA GLY A 116 -4.67 -15.57 10.46
C GLY A 116 -5.00 -14.09 10.27
N ARG A 117 -5.49 -13.38 11.30
CA ARG A 117 -5.92 -11.98 11.20
C ARG A 117 -5.63 -11.22 12.51
N ALA A 118 -5.07 -10.02 12.40
CA ALA A 118 -4.88 -9.11 13.52
C ALA A 118 -4.82 -7.65 13.05
N ILE A 119 -5.09 -6.72 13.95
CA ILE A 119 -4.68 -5.32 13.80
C ILE A 119 -3.33 -5.18 14.49
N LEU A 120 -2.36 -4.59 13.78
CA LEU A 120 -1.09 -4.16 14.35
C LEU A 120 -1.14 -2.65 14.56
N LYS A 121 -0.88 -2.19 15.79
CA LYS A 121 -0.81 -0.77 16.14
C LYS A 121 0.55 -0.46 16.74
N TYR A 122 1.16 0.64 16.30
CA TYR A 122 2.32 1.21 16.99
C TYR A 122 1.84 2.11 18.13
N ASP A 123 2.28 1.81 19.35
CA ASP A 123 2.08 2.65 20.53
C ASP A 123 3.37 3.45 20.79
N ALA A 124 3.34 4.74 20.44
CA ALA A 124 4.47 5.64 20.57
C ALA A 124 4.86 5.90 22.04
N ASN A 125 3.91 5.81 22.98
CA ASN A 125 4.19 6.05 24.40
C ASN A 125 5.02 4.92 25.02
N GLY A 126 4.73 3.68 24.61
CA GLY A 126 5.47 2.51 25.07
C GLY A 126 6.62 2.08 24.15
N GLY A 127 6.73 2.67 22.95
CA GLY A 127 7.68 2.21 21.93
C GLY A 127 7.40 0.80 21.42
N ASN A 128 6.15 0.33 21.51
CA ASN A 128 5.78 -1.07 21.31
C ASN A 128 4.83 -1.27 20.13
N LEU A 129 4.88 -2.47 19.55
CA LEU A 129 3.89 -2.95 18.60
C LEU A 129 2.85 -3.81 19.32
N VAL A 130 1.59 -3.38 19.27
CA VAL A 130 0.46 -4.03 19.94
C VAL A 130 -0.42 -4.75 18.92
N PHE A 131 -0.71 -6.02 19.19
CA PHE A 131 -1.59 -6.84 18.38
C PHE A 131 -2.98 -6.89 19.01
N HIS A 132 -4.00 -6.51 18.24
CA HIS A 132 -5.40 -6.72 18.62
C HIS A 132 -5.99 -7.84 17.78
N LYS A 133 -6.52 -8.86 18.45
CA LYS A 133 -7.24 -9.95 17.78
C LYS A 133 -8.52 -9.39 17.18
N LEU A 134 -8.72 -9.65 15.89
CA LEU A 134 -9.95 -9.30 15.19
C LEU A 134 -11.00 -10.38 15.45
N GLN A 135 -12.05 -10.03 16.18
CA GLN A 135 -13.28 -10.82 16.23
C GLN A 135 -14.19 -10.35 15.09
N GLY A 136 -14.66 -11.28 14.23
CA GLY A 136 -15.62 -10.97 13.16
C GLY A 136 -15.04 -10.76 11.75
N LYS A 137 -15.58 -9.75 11.03
CA LYS A 137 -15.66 -9.58 9.55
C LYS A 137 -14.38 -9.95 8.80
N GLN A 138 -14.55 -10.69 7.70
CA GLN A 138 -13.48 -11.03 6.75
C GLN A 138 -12.83 -9.75 6.18
N MET A 139 -11.49 -9.74 6.08
CA MET A 139 -10.72 -8.57 5.62
C MET A 139 -10.68 -8.45 4.10
N LEU A 140 -10.85 -9.57 3.42
CA LEU A 140 -10.90 -9.66 1.97
C LEU A 140 -12.33 -10.01 1.50
N PRO A 141 -12.70 -9.71 0.25
CA PRO A 141 -13.93 -10.20 -0.35
C PRO A 141 -14.05 -11.73 -0.21
N LYS A 142 -15.27 -12.23 0.08
CA LYS A 142 -15.54 -13.68 0.26
C LYS A 142 -15.05 -14.54 -0.91
N SER A 143 -15.08 -14.00 -2.14
CA SER A 143 -14.60 -14.68 -3.34
C SER A 143 -13.10 -15.00 -3.32
N LEU A 144 -12.28 -14.19 -2.65
CA LEU A 144 -10.84 -14.44 -2.53
C LEU A 144 -10.56 -15.59 -1.55
N TYR A 145 -11.25 -15.62 -0.41
CA TYR A 145 -11.17 -16.75 0.53
C TYR A 145 -11.60 -18.07 -0.13
N ALA A 146 -12.74 -18.08 -0.82
CA ALA A 146 -13.22 -19.27 -1.52
C ALA A 146 -12.23 -19.78 -2.57
N LYS A 147 -11.51 -18.88 -3.27
CA LYS A 147 -10.47 -19.26 -4.22
C LYS A 147 -9.25 -19.89 -3.53
N TRP A 148 -8.77 -19.30 -2.44
CA TRP A 148 -7.58 -19.79 -1.74
C TRP A 148 -7.83 -21.04 -0.91
N GLU A 149 -9.00 -21.18 -0.29
CA GLU A 149 -9.38 -22.35 0.51
C GLU A 149 -9.85 -23.51 -0.38
N GLY A 150 -10.43 -23.23 -1.55
CA GLY A 150 -10.86 -24.25 -2.53
C GLY A 150 -9.76 -24.80 -3.43
N SER A 151 -8.52 -24.27 -3.33
CA SER A 151 -7.36 -24.76 -4.10
C SER A 151 -6.50 -25.78 -3.33
N ASN A 152 -7.03 -26.33 -2.24
CA ASN A 152 -6.33 -27.24 -1.33
C ASN A 152 -6.89 -28.68 -1.36
N GLN A 153 -7.40 -29.12 -2.52
CA GLN A 153 -7.72 -30.51 -2.83
C GLN A 153 -6.82 -31.02 -3.95
#